data_AF-A0A7J2X9G6-F1
#
_entry.id   AF-A0A7J2X9G6-F1
#
_cell.length_a   1.000
_cell.length_b   1.000
_cell.length_c   1.000
_cell.angle_alpha   90.00
_cell.angle_beta   90.00
_cell.angle_gamma   90.00
#
_symmetry.space_group_name_H-M   'P 1'
#
loop_
_entity.id
_entity.type
_entity.pdbx_description
1 polymer ?
#
loop_
_entity_poly.entity_id
_entity_poly.type
_entity_poly.pdbx_seq_one_letter_code
_entity_poly.pdbx_strand_id
1 'polypeptide(L)'
;MIWEANKKILLLIIIGLVLSNVLMPSTVESFIWGRADETIYIGIYKAWNSTAHISAAVPLLLKALDGVKWRYKGRIYEFKASVLEFRDIIKGELDRYDTLVFPGNGYYFLESFLDNFYNNRWKDNIRKFVENGGGYVGTCGAAIMACQNPVIGWPFIKTLGIVNLYAYETIFNEAQYYLQDGLGIPVLIHIKYSLNPIFKGFYGSLRSINYFGGPAFLPAHKHDRKYGRITVLATYATEPSEIAPIHRQPILGGGLVKTNLEGKYAAIATTYGKGRVVLFGPHPELWSWRIDKVLSKNASRIEEGINARGKWYRWKEGLPIPNYNMWIVKRSIAWTVGKLGLSEITSRRAAIDRTFQPQST
;
A
#
# COMPACT_ATOMS: atom_id res chain seq x y z
N MET A 1 -1.67 -25.97 64.98
CA MET A 1 -0.50 -26.54 64.27
C MET A 1 -0.79 -26.95 62.82
N ILE A 2 -1.95 -27.51 62.48
CA ILE A 2 -2.28 -27.97 61.11
C ILE A 2 -2.45 -26.80 60.10
N TRP A 3 -2.87 -25.62 60.57
CA TRP A 3 -3.11 -24.44 59.70
C TRP A 3 -1.84 -23.74 59.19
N GLU A 4 -0.76 -23.74 59.99
CA GLU A 4 0.55 -23.19 59.61
C GLU A 4 1.28 -24.09 58.60
N ALA A 5 1.18 -25.42 58.77
CA ALA A 5 1.76 -26.39 57.84
C ALA A 5 1.14 -26.28 56.43
N ASN A 6 -0.17 -26.05 56.35
CA ASN A 6 -0.87 -25.90 55.07
C ASN A 6 -0.50 -24.61 54.34
N LYS A 7 -0.19 -23.51 55.06
CA LYS A 7 0.32 -22.27 54.43
C LYS A 7 1.71 -22.45 53.83
N LYS A 8 2.60 -23.18 54.52
CA LYS A 8 3.95 -23.46 53.99
C LYS A 8 3.91 -24.36 52.77
N ILE A 9 3.03 -25.37 52.75
CA ILE A 9 2.83 -26.24 51.58
C ILE A 9 2.24 -25.45 50.41
N LEU A 10 1.24 -24.60 50.64
CA LEU A 10 0.66 -23.76 49.59
C LEU A 10 1.67 -22.76 49.02
N LEU A 11 2.50 -22.15 49.89
CA LEU A 11 3.55 -21.23 49.46
C LEU A 11 4.64 -21.94 48.65
N LEU A 12 5.02 -23.17 49.01
CA LEU A 12 5.96 -23.99 48.25
C LEU A 12 5.41 -24.41 46.88
N ILE A 13 4.11 -24.70 46.78
CA ILE A 13 3.45 -25.00 45.50
C ILE A 13 3.39 -23.76 44.61
N ILE A 14 3.09 -22.58 45.17
CA ILE A 14 3.07 -21.32 44.42
C ILE A 14 4.49 -20.94 43.96
N ILE A 15 5.50 -21.07 44.83
CA ILE A 15 6.90 -20.82 44.47
C ILE A 15 7.37 -21.84 43.41
N GLY A 16 6.96 -23.10 43.50
CA GLY A 16 7.23 -24.13 42.50
C GLY A 16 6.60 -23.82 41.13
N LEU A 17 5.36 -23.34 41.10
CA LEU A 17 4.64 -22.94 39.88
C LEU A 17 5.18 -21.63 39.27
N VAL A 18 5.67 -20.71 40.10
CA VAL A 18 6.33 -19.47 39.63
C VAL A 18 7.72 -19.81 39.08
N LEU A 19 8.50 -20.66 39.76
CA LEU A 19 9.81 -21.09 39.28
C LEU A 19 9.73 -21.97 38.03
N SER A 20 8.69 -22.82 37.89
CA SER A 20 8.49 -23.61 36.66
C SER A 20 8.13 -22.76 35.45
N ASN A 21 7.51 -21.59 35.64
CA ASN A 21 7.25 -20.62 34.58
C ASN A 21 8.44 -19.70 34.27
N VAL A 22 9.36 -19.52 35.23
CA VAL A 22 10.60 -18.74 35.05
C VAL A 22 11.73 -19.59 34.44
N LEU A 23 11.70 -20.91 34.64
CA LEU A 23 12.72 -21.85 34.17
C LEU A 23 12.32 -22.66 32.94
N MET A 24 11.19 -22.35 32.29
CA MET A 24 11.07 -22.75 30.89
C MET A 24 12.11 -21.94 30.12
N PRO A 25 13.17 -22.54 29.55
CA PRO A 25 13.90 -21.84 28.51
C PRO A 25 12.83 -21.48 27.50
N SER A 26 12.59 -20.18 27.34
CA SER A 26 11.89 -19.72 26.18
C SER A 26 12.76 -20.17 25.02
N THR A 27 12.45 -21.33 24.44
CA THR A 27 12.81 -21.65 23.07
C THR A 27 12.00 -20.70 22.20
N VAL A 28 12.29 -19.40 22.34
CA VAL A 28 12.39 -18.57 21.17
C VAL A 28 13.49 -19.28 20.39
N GLU A 29 13.11 -20.21 19.52
CA GLU A 29 13.93 -20.47 18.36
C GLU A 29 14.19 -19.09 17.76
N SER A 30 15.37 -18.56 18.05
CA SER A 30 16.01 -17.55 17.25
C SER A 30 16.21 -18.24 15.92
N PHE A 31 15.19 -18.14 15.06
CA PHE A 31 15.24 -18.73 13.74
C PHE A 31 16.36 -18.00 13.00
N ILE A 32 17.52 -18.64 12.93
CA ILE A 32 18.64 -18.17 12.14
C ILE A 32 18.21 -18.33 10.70
N TRP A 33 17.88 -17.22 10.05
CA TRP A 33 17.60 -17.24 8.62
C TRP A 33 18.81 -17.80 7.89
N GLY A 34 18.61 -18.92 7.19
CA GLY A 34 19.61 -19.45 6.27
C GLY A 34 19.90 -18.50 5.11
N ARG A 35 20.84 -18.89 4.24
CA ARG A 35 21.02 -18.27 2.93
C ARG A 35 19.69 -18.36 2.17
N ALA A 36 19.32 -17.31 1.44
CA ALA A 36 18.11 -17.32 0.62
C ALA A 36 18.24 -18.36 -0.50
N ASP A 37 17.17 -19.09 -0.77
CA ASP A 37 17.09 -20.04 -1.88
C ASP A 37 16.84 -19.31 -3.22
N GLU A 38 16.12 -18.19 -3.16
CA GLU A 38 15.78 -17.37 -4.33
C GLU A 38 15.77 -15.89 -3.97
N THR A 39 16.38 -15.07 -4.81
CA THR A 39 16.39 -13.60 -4.68
C THR A 39 15.36 -13.02 -5.63
N ILE A 40 14.53 -12.10 -5.12
CA ILE A 40 13.55 -11.35 -5.91
C ILE A 40 14.05 -9.91 -6.03
N TYR A 41 14.33 -9.47 -7.25
CA TYR A 41 14.84 -8.15 -7.57
C TYR A 41 13.70 -7.16 -7.83
N ILE A 42 13.71 -6.05 -7.11
CA ILE A 42 12.64 -5.05 -7.11
C ILE A 42 13.19 -3.72 -7.61
N GLY A 43 12.61 -3.21 -8.69
CA GLY A 43 12.89 -1.86 -9.18
C GLY A 43 11.92 -0.87 -8.56
N ILE A 44 12.38 -0.06 -7.61
CA ILE A 44 11.58 1.02 -7.01
C ILE A 44 11.75 2.27 -7.86
N TYR A 45 10.68 2.65 -8.55
CA TYR A 45 10.74 3.74 -9.51
C TYR A 45 10.74 5.11 -8.84
N LYS A 46 11.76 5.91 -9.16
CA LYS A 46 11.94 7.27 -8.66
C LYS A 46 11.73 8.25 -9.80
N ALA A 47 10.57 8.92 -9.78
CA ALA A 47 10.26 9.96 -10.75
C ALA A 47 11.14 11.20 -10.58
N TRP A 48 11.35 11.93 -11.68
CA TRP A 48 12.15 13.15 -11.73
C TRP A 48 11.68 14.18 -10.71
N ASN A 49 12.63 14.77 -9.99
CA ASN A 49 12.45 15.92 -9.10
C ASN A 49 11.30 15.76 -8.10
N SER A 50 11.25 14.61 -7.41
CA SER A 50 10.32 14.39 -6.30
C SER A 50 10.61 15.38 -5.14
N THR A 51 10.08 16.60 -5.20
CA THR A 51 10.22 17.67 -4.20
C THR A 51 8.87 18.01 -3.57
N ALA A 52 8.29 17.07 -2.81
CA ALA A 52 7.23 17.23 -1.80
C ALA A 52 7.01 15.87 -1.12
N HIS A 53 6.29 15.78 0.01
CA HIS A 53 6.13 14.61 0.91
C HIS A 53 6.02 13.19 0.29
N ILE A 54 5.56 13.06 -0.96
CA ILE A 54 5.66 11.86 -1.82
C ILE A 54 7.10 11.39 -2.06
N SER A 55 8.08 12.28 -1.98
CA SER A 55 9.52 12.03 -2.07
C SER A 55 10.03 11.08 -0.99
N ALA A 56 9.31 10.99 0.14
CA ALA A 56 9.62 10.03 1.20
C ALA A 56 9.24 8.59 0.85
N ALA A 57 8.38 8.35 -0.15
CA ALA A 57 7.92 7.00 -0.50
C ALA A 57 9.07 6.10 -0.96
N VAL A 58 9.97 6.60 -1.81
CA VAL A 58 11.10 5.80 -2.32
C VAL A 58 12.07 5.38 -1.19
N PRO A 59 12.57 6.29 -0.32
CA PRO A 59 13.35 5.91 0.86
C PRO A 59 12.62 4.95 1.81
N LEU A 60 11.32 5.16 2.04
CA LEU A 60 10.52 4.28 2.90
C LEU A 60 10.41 2.88 2.31
N LEU A 61 10.14 2.77 1.00
CA LEU A 61 10.08 1.49 0.29
C LEU A 61 11.43 0.78 0.30
N LEU A 62 12.54 1.46 0.00
CA LEU A 62 13.87 0.87 0.06
C LEU A 62 14.16 0.30 1.45
N LYS A 63 13.97 1.11 2.50
CA LYS A 63 14.18 0.69 3.89
C LYS A 63 13.27 -0.47 4.30
N ALA A 64 12.05 -0.52 3.78
CA ALA A 64 11.08 -1.52 4.18
C ALA A 64 11.17 -2.83 3.39
N LEU A 65 11.74 -2.81 2.19
CA LEU A 65 11.78 -3.95 1.26
C LEU A 65 13.15 -4.62 1.18
N ASP A 66 14.25 -3.86 1.14
CA ASP A 66 15.56 -4.45 0.90
C ASP A 66 15.99 -5.38 2.06
N GLY A 67 16.48 -6.58 1.71
CA GLY A 67 16.90 -7.61 2.66
C GLY A 67 15.76 -8.31 3.40
N VAL A 68 14.49 -8.03 3.07
CA VAL A 68 13.35 -8.75 3.66
C VAL A 68 13.38 -10.20 3.22
N LYS A 69 13.37 -11.11 4.19
CA LYS A 69 13.26 -12.55 3.97
C LYS A 69 11.91 -13.09 4.40
N TRP A 70 11.40 -14.07 3.65
CA TRP A 70 10.23 -14.84 4.05
C TRP A 70 10.35 -16.28 3.56
N ARG A 71 9.54 -17.18 4.14
CA ARG A 71 9.46 -18.56 3.70
C ARG A 71 8.15 -18.81 2.96
N TYR A 72 8.22 -19.53 1.85
CA TYR A 72 7.03 -19.97 1.13
C TYR A 72 7.29 -21.31 0.44
N LYS A 73 6.40 -22.30 0.63
CA LYS A 73 6.53 -23.67 0.10
C LYS A 73 7.90 -24.30 0.37
N GLY A 74 8.38 -24.17 1.60
CA GLY A 74 9.67 -24.72 2.03
C GLY A 74 10.90 -23.90 1.66
N ARG A 75 10.80 -22.94 0.72
CA ARG A 75 11.90 -22.09 0.25
C ARG A 75 11.97 -20.76 0.97
N ILE A 76 13.18 -20.24 1.16
CA ILE A 76 13.45 -18.89 1.68
C ILE A 76 13.67 -17.95 0.50
N TYR A 77 12.89 -16.87 0.47
CA TYR A 77 13.03 -15.80 -0.50
C TYR A 77 13.63 -14.56 0.15
N GLU A 78 14.40 -13.79 -0.60
CA GLU A 78 14.94 -12.50 -0.17
C GLU A 78 14.60 -11.41 -1.19
N PHE A 79 14.13 -10.27 -0.72
CA PHE A 79 13.99 -9.07 -1.54
C PHE A 79 15.34 -8.35 -1.67
N LYS A 80 15.68 -7.98 -2.91
CA LYS A 80 16.73 -7.01 -3.22
C LYS A 80 16.11 -5.83 -3.95
N ALA A 81 16.05 -4.69 -3.28
CA ALA A 81 15.40 -3.50 -3.82
C ALA A 81 16.43 -2.44 -4.21
N SER A 82 16.30 -1.89 -5.41
CA SER A 82 17.14 -0.78 -5.86
C SER A 82 16.32 0.28 -6.56
N VAL A 83 16.88 1.49 -6.63
CA VAL A 83 16.25 2.60 -7.34
C VAL A 83 16.30 2.33 -8.84
N LEU A 84 15.19 2.61 -9.50
CA LEU A 84 15.04 2.63 -10.96
C LEU A 84 14.63 4.03 -11.38
N GLU A 85 15.32 4.62 -12.34
CA GLU A 85 15.04 5.97 -12.83
C GLU A 85 14.56 5.96 -14.29
N PHE A 86 13.99 7.08 -14.74
CA PHE A 86 13.46 7.26 -16.10
C PHE A 86 14.45 6.83 -17.20
N ARG A 87 15.74 7.16 -17.03
CA ARG A 87 16.82 6.83 -17.99
C ARG A 87 17.08 5.33 -18.08
N ASP A 88 17.03 4.61 -16.97
CA ASP A 88 17.26 3.16 -16.94
C ASP A 88 16.16 2.45 -17.73
N ILE A 89 14.90 2.90 -17.56
CA ILE A 89 13.75 2.37 -18.30
C ILE A 89 13.90 2.65 -19.79
N ILE A 90 14.29 3.86 -20.21
CA ILE A 90 14.49 4.18 -21.64
C ILE A 90 15.59 3.32 -22.27
N LYS A 91 16.65 3.03 -21.52
CA LYS A 91 17.73 2.13 -21.97
C LYS A 91 17.32 0.66 -22.01
N GLY A 92 16.17 0.30 -21.44
CA GLY A 92 15.67 -1.07 -21.41
C GLY A 92 16.29 -1.91 -20.30
N GLU A 93 16.83 -1.30 -19.24
CA GLU A 93 17.52 -1.99 -18.14
C GLU A 93 16.54 -2.62 -17.13
N LEU A 94 15.46 -3.24 -17.63
CA LEU A 94 14.39 -3.82 -16.80
C LEU A 94 14.57 -5.32 -16.54
N ASP A 95 15.36 -6.02 -17.37
CA ASP A 95 15.54 -7.49 -17.30
C ASP A 95 16.19 -7.97 -15.99
N ARG A 96 16.81 -7.06 -15.23
CA ARG A 96 17.39 -7.34 -13.91
C ARG A 96 16.37 -7.34 -12.77
N TYR A 97 15.09 -7.07 -13.05
CA TYR A 97 14.03 -6.97 -12.04
C TYR A 97 12.95 -8.01 -12.29
N ASP A 98 12.40 -8.58 -11.22
CA ASP A 98 11.23 -9.46 -11.28
C ASP A 98 9.92 -8.65 -11.21
N THR A 99 9.96 -7.51 -10.52
CA THR A 99 8.80 -6.63 -10.35
C THR A 99 9.22 -5.19 -10.18
N LEU A 100 8.37 -4.29 -10.69
CA LEU A 100 8.51 -2.85 -10.52
C LEU A 100 7.52 -2.34 -9.49
N VAL A 101 7.95 -1.40 -8.66
CA VAL A 101 7.13 -0.71 -7.66
C VAL A 101 7.16 0.78 -7.96
N PHE A 102 6.02 1.32 -8.37
CA PHE A 102 5.82 2.72 -8.64
C PHE A 102 5.01 3.34 -7.49
N PRO A 103 5.66 4.09 -6.57
CA PRO A 103 4.96 4.75 -5.47
C PRO A 103 3.99 5.84 -5.97
N GLY A 104 3.14 6.39 -5.10
CA GLY A 104 2.25 7.45 -5.54
C GLY A 104 2.99 8.75 -5.83
N ASN A 105 2.97 9.23 -7.08
CA ASN A 105 3.59 10.48 -7.53
C ASN A 105 2.89 11.03 -8.79
N GLY A 106 2.82 12.35 -8.95
CA GLY A 106 2.28 13.01 -10.15
C GLY A 106 3.30 13.20 -11.28
N TYR A 107 4.61 13.13 -11.02
CA TYR A 107 5.64 13.37 -12.04
C TYR A 107 5.63 12.37 -13.21
N TYR A 108 4.94 11.22 -13.07
CA TYR A 108 4.74 10.27 -14.16
C TYR A 108 4.01 10.87 -15.36
N PHE A 109 3.16 11.87 -15.13
CA PHE A 109 2.45 12.60 -16.17
C PHE A 109 3.44 13.42 -17.03
N LEU A 110 4.37 14.13 -16.37
CA LEU A 110 5.43 14.87 -17.04
C LEU A 110 6.40 13.94 -17.76
N GLU A 111 6.82 12.85 -17.11
CA GLU A 111 7.70 11.85 -17.72
C GLU A 111 7.05 11.16 -18.92
N SER A 112 5.75 10.87 -18.86
CA SER A 112 5.00 10.36 -20.00
C SER A 112 4.97 11.35 -21.17
N PHE A 113 4.90 12.65 -20.88
CA PHE A 113 4.99 13.69 -21.92
C PHE A 113 6.40 13.74 -22.51
N LEU A 114 7.44 13.74 -21.67
CA LEU A 114 8.84 13.75 -22.09
C LEU A 114 9.20 12.50 -22.91
N ASP A 115 8.62 11.35 -22.58
CA ASP A 115 8.80 10.10 -23.31
C ASP A 115 8.36 10.20 -24.78
N ASN A 116 7.50 11.16 -25.15
CA ASN A 116 7.20 11.42 -26.56
C ASN A 116 8.44 11.82 -27.36
N PHE A 117 9.41 12.51 -26.74
CA PHE A 117 10.71 12.86 -27.35
C PHE A 117 11.69 11.67 -27.38
N TYR A 118 11.37 10.59 -26.67
CA TYR A 118 12.14 9.34 -26.65
C TYR A 118 11.43 8.21 -27.40
N ASN A 119 10.56 8.54 -28.36
CA ASN A 119 9.78 7.58 -29.16
C ASN A 119 8.98 6.59 -28.31
N ASN A 120 8.42 7.05 -27.19
CA ASN A 120 7.64 6.26 -26.24
C ASN A 120 8.38 5.07 -25.58
N ARG A 121 9.73 5.09 -25.56
CA ARG A 121 10.55 4.00 -25.02
C ARG A 121 10.25 3.70 -23.55
N TRP A 122 10.03 4.72 -22.72
CA TRP A 122 9.70 4.51 -21.30
C TRP A 122 8.40 3.73 -21.16
N LYS A 123 7.32 4.15 -21.84
CA LYS A 123 6.03 3.45 -21.80
C LYS A 123 6.14 2.04 -22.39
N ASP A 124 6.80 1.90 -23.53
CA ASP A 124 6.87 0.63 -24.26
C ASP A 124 7.74 -0.41 -23.54
N ASN A 125 8.84 0.00 -22.91
CA ASN A 125 9.67 -0.91 -22.14
C ASN A 125 8.93 -1.41 -20.88
N ILE A 126 8.19 -0.54 -20.18
CA ILE A 126 7.35 -0.96 -19.05
C ILE A 126 6.25 -1.92 -19.51
N ARG A 127 5.54 -1.61 -20.61
CA ARG A 127 4.51 -2.49 -21.18
C ARG A 127 5.07 -3.87 -21.54
N LYS A 128 6.19 -3.91 -22.25
CA LYS A 128 6.86 -5.16 -22.65
C LYS A 128 7.31 -5.96 -21.44
N PHE A 129 7.91 -5.31 -20.45
CA PHE A 129 8.32 -5.93 -19.19
C PHE A 129 7.14 -6.66 -18.52
N VAL A 130 6.01 -5.97 -18.33
CA VAL A 130 4.81 -6.57 -17.73
C VAL A 130 4.23 -7.65 -18.65
N GLU A 131 4.07 -7.37 -19.94
CA GLU A 131 3.54 -8.32 -20.91
C GLU A 131 4.32 -9.65 -20.93
N ASN A 132 5.64 -9.59 -20.72
CA ASN A 132 6.53 -10.75 -20.73
C ASN A 132 6.60 -11.52 -19.41
N GLY A 133 5.96 -11.05 -18.33
CA GLY A 133 5.90 -11.76 -17.04
C GLY A 133 6.34 -10.94 -15.84
N GLY A 134 6.87 -9.74 -16.06
CA GLY A 134 7.26 -8.83 -15.00
C GLY A 134 6.09 -8.36 -14.15
N GLY A 135 6.34 -8.14 -12.86
CA GLY A 135 5.35 -7.63 -11.92
C GLY A 135 5.23 -6.10 -11.93
N TYR A 136 4.03 -5.57 -11.65
CA TYR A 136 3.81 -4.13 -11.45
C TYR A 136 2.97 -3.87 -10.21
N VAL A 137 3.48 -3.04 -9.30
CA VAL A 137 2.73 -2.51 -8.16
C VAL A 137 2.69 -0.99 -8.27
N GLY A 138 1.50 -0.40 -8.41
CA GLY A 138 1.33 1.04 -8.59
C GLY A 138 0.37 1.65 -7.57
N THR A 139 0.76 2.79 -6.99
CA THR A 139 -0.10 3.57 -6.09
C THR A 139 -0.47 4.93 -6.70
N CYS A 140 -1.67 5.45 -6.42
CA CYS A 140 -2.08 6.83 -6.71
C CYS A 140 -1.77 7.23 -8.18
N GLY A 141 -0.92 8.21 -8.44
CA GLY A 141 -0.53 8.62 -9.79
C GLY A 141 0.02 7.47 -10.66
N ALA A 142 0.75 6.51 -10.09
CA ALA A 142 1.20 5.33 -10.81
C ALA A 142 0.03 4.41 -11.20
N ALA A 143 -0.97 4.28 -10.31
CA ALA A 143 -2.17 3.53 -10.60
C ALA A 143 -3.00 4.15 -11.72
N ILE A 144 -3.07 5.49 -11.79
CA ILE A 144 -3.68 6.22 -12.91
C ILE A 144 -2.93 5.92 -14.20
N MET A 145 -1.59 6.01 -14.17
CA MET A 145 -0.76 5.72 -15.33
C MET A 145 -0.88 4.28 -15.82
N ALA A 146 -1.22 3.32 -14.96
CA ALA A 146 -1.46 1.94 -15.39
C ALA A 146 -2.82 1.75 -16.10
N CYS A 147 -3.81 2.61 -15.83
CA CYS A 147 -5.18 2.53 -16.36
C CYS A 147 -5.31 3.05 -17.80
N GLN A 148 -6.52 3.03 -18.37
CA GLN A 148 -6.81 3.41 -19.76
C GLN A 148 -7.26 4.87 -19.97
N ASN A 149 -7.21 5.69 -18.92
CA ASN A 149 -7.77 7.04 -19.01
C ASN A 149 -7.14 7.88 -20.14
N PRO A 150 -7.94 8.66 -20.90
CA PRO A 150 -7.43 9.93 -21.38
C PRO A 150 -7.13 10.79 -20.14
N VAL A 151 -5.93 11.34 -20.03
CA VAL A 151 -5.63 12.29 -18.96
C VAL A 151 -6.36 13.59 -19.30
N ILE A 152 -7.55 13.78 -18.71
CA ILE A 152 -8.46 14.88 -19.01
C ILE A 152 -7.73 16.21 -18.72
N GLY A 153 -7.66 17.09 -19.73
CA GLY A 153 -6.92 18.35 -19.68
C GLY A 153 -5.48 18.29 -20.18
N TRP A 154 -4.93 17.10 -20.45
CA TRP A 154 -3.56 16.90 -20.95
C TRP A 154 -3.53 15.90 -22.13
N PRO A 155 -4.02 16.29 -23.32
CA PRO A 155 -4.21 15.38 -24.47
C PRO A 155 -2.92 14.73 -24.98
N PHE A 156 -1.75 15.25 -24.62
CA PHE A 156 -0.44 14.72 -25.02
C PHE A 156 0.13 13.67 -24.06
N ILE A 157 -0.55 13.41 -22.94
CA ILE A 157 -0.16 12.38 -21.97
C ILE A 157 -0.87 11.08 -22.31
N LYS A 158 -0.08 10.01 -22.45
CA LYS A 158 -0.57 8.66 -22.74
C LYS A 158 -0.27 7.75 -21.56
N THR A 159 -1.28 7.11 -21.01
CA THR A 159 -1.09 6.10 -19.97
C THR A 159 -0.43 4.84 -20.51
N LEU A 160 0.05 3.97 -19.62
CA LEU A 160 0.57 2.64 -19.94
C LEU A 160 -0.55 1.74 -20.49
N GLY A 161 -1.80 1.88 -20.01
CA GLY A 161 -2.93 1.09 -20.52
C GLY A 161 -2.77 -0.41 -20.30
N ILE A 162 -2.07 -0.81 -19.23
CA ILE A 162 -1.82 -2.21 -18.84
C ILE A 162 -2.92 -2.79 -17.94
N VAL A 163 -3.92 -1.99 -17.55
CA VAL A 163 -5.07 -2.44 -16.77
C VAL A 163 -6.37 -2.03 -17.44
N ASN A 164 -7.34 -2.96 -17.55
CA ASN A 164 -8.64 -2.73 -18.18
C ASN A 164 -9.62 -1.95 -17.30
N LEU A 165 -9.18 -0.82 -16.75
CA LEU A 165 -9.94 0.05 -15.86
C LEU A 165 -9.72 1.52 -16.27
N TYR A 166 -10.70 2.35 -15.96
CA TYR A 166 -10.55 3.79 -15.86
C TYR A 166 -10.22 4.15 -14.41
N ALA A 167 -9.30 5.09 -14.20
CA ALA A 167 -9.06 5.69 -12.90
C ALA A 167 -9.97 6.91 -12.73
N TYR A 168 -10.96 6.79 -11.87
CA TYR A 168 -11.86 7.88 -11.52
C TYR A 168 -11.16 8.83 -10.54
N GLU A 169 -10.73 9.96 -11.06
CA GLU A 169 -10.20 11.10 -10.30
C GLU A 169 -10.56 12.38 -11.05
N THR A 170 -10.99 13.40 -10.32
CA THR A 170 -11.15 14.75 -10.87
C THR A 170 -9.91 15.54 -10.49
N ILE A 171 -9.00 15.74 -11.44
CA ILE A 171 -7.72 16.46 -11.23
C ILE A 171 -7.93 17.86 -10.64
N PHE A 172 -9.07 18.51 -10.90
CA PHE A 172 -9.37 19.84 -10.34
C PHE A 172 -10.00 19.80 -8.94
N ASN A 173 -10.24 18.63 -8.37
CA ASN A 173 -10.97 18.46 -7.12
C ASN A 173 -10.22 17.55 -6.13
N GLU A 174 -10.13 16.24 -6.38
CA GLU A 174 -9.43 15.29 -5.49
C GLU A 174 -7.93 15.59 -5.37
N ALA A 175 -7.33 16.14 -6.42
CA ALA A 175 -5.90 16.51 -6.41
C ALA A 175 -5.54 17.54 -5.34
N GLN A 176 -6.52 18.29 -4.83
CA GLN A 176 -6.31 19.25 -3.75
C GLN A 176 -5.72 18.60 -2.50
N TYR A 177 -5.95 17.29 -2.28
CA TYR A 177 -5.31 16.57 -1.18
C TYR A 177 -3.80 16.40 -1.35
N TYR A 178 -3.26 16.34 -2.58
CA TYR A 178 -1.80 16.26 -2.78
C TYR A 178 -1.15 17.58 -3.22
N LEU A 179 -1.95 18.55 -3.71
CA LEU A 179 -1.49 19.89 -4.09
C LEU A 179 -1.27 20.82 -2.88
N GLN A 180 -1.64 20.37 -1.68
CA GLN A 180 -1.50 21.11 -0.43
C GLN A 180 -0.44 20.45 0.44
N ASP A 181 0.25 21.25 1.25
CA ASP A 181 1.25 20.72 2.18
C ASP A 181 0.56 19.92 3.29
N GLY A 182 0.84 18.62 3.38
CA GLY A 182 0.13 17.71 4.27
C GLY A 182 0.69 16.28 4.23
N LEU A 183 0.33 15.49 5.24
CA LEU A 183 0.72 14.07 5.34
C LEU A 183 -0.37 13.11 4.83
N GLY A 184 -1.40 13.65 4.18
CA GLY A 184 -2.60 12.90 3.83
C GLY A 184 -3.57 12.73 5.00
N ILE A 185 -4.63 11.98 4.74
CA ILE A 185 -5.68 11.67 5.71
C ILE A 185 -5.87 10.15 5.79
N PRO A 186 -6.35 9.63 6.92
CA PRO A 186 -6.80 8.24 6.95
C PRO A 186 -8.15 8.09 6.27
N VAL A 187 -8.26 7.14 5.36
CA VAL A 187 -9.54 6.63 4.83
C VAL A 187 -9.67 5.17 5.19
N LEU A 188 -10.91 4.71 5.35
CA LEU A 188 -11.17 3.29 5.51
C LEU A 188 -11.42 2.64 4.15
N ILE A 189 -10.88 1.44 3.98
CA ILE A 189 -11.21 0.55 2.87
C ILE A 189 -11.90 -0.71 3.39
N HIS A 190 -12.91 -1.17 2.67
CA HIS A 190 -13.50 -2.48 2.83
C HIS A 190 -12.69 -3.51 2.07
N ILE A 191 -11.99 -4.38 2.77
CA ILE A 191 -11.28 -5.51 2.17
C ILE A 191 -12.31 -6.53 1.72
N LYS A 192 -12.25 -6.90 0.43
CA LYS A 192 -13.16 -7.88 -0.16
C LYS A 192 -12.60 -9.27 0.04
N TYR A 193 -13.49 -10.21 0.35
CA TYR A 193 -13.14 -11.62 0.24
C TYR A 193 -12.79 -11.93 -1.22
N SER A 194 -11.59 -12.44 -1.44
CA SER A 194 -11.14 -12.88 -2.75
C SER A 194 -10.19 -14.07 -2.60
N LEU A 195 -10.08 -14.87 -3.67
CA LEU A 195 -9.09 -15.95 -3.74
C LEU A 195 -7.66 -15.41 -3.86
N ASN A 196 -7.48 -14.09 -4.03
CA ASN A 196 -6.17 -13.48 -4.07
C ASN A 196 -5.55 -13.46 -2.66
N PRO A 197 -4.33 -14.01 -2.47
CA PRO A 197 -3.74 -14.19 -1.15
C PRO A 197 -3.16 -12.91 -0.52
N ILE A 198 -3.18 -11.75 -1.20
CA ILE A 198 -2.60 -10.49 -0.70
C ILE A 198 -3.14 -10.14 0.69
N PHE A 199 -4.45 -10.22 0.89
CA PHE A 199 -5.10 -9.92 2.17
C PHE A 199 -5.31 -11.15 3.07
N LYS A 200 -4.81 -12.34 2.69
CA LYS A 200 -5.08 -13.57 3.45
C LYS A 200 -4.55 -13.50 4.88
N GLY A 201 -5.38 -13.81 5.87
CA GLY A 201 -5.01 -13.75 7.30
C GLY A 201 -5.19 -12.37 7.91
N PHE A 202 -5.72 -11.40 7.15
CA PHE A 202 -6.39 -10.25 7.73
C PHE A 202 -7.81 -10.67 8.13
N TYR A 203 -8.12 -10.60 9.42
CA TYR A 203 -9.39 -11.05 9.98
C TYR A 203 -10.44 -9.94 10.13
N GLY A 204 -10.12 -8.70 9.74
CA GLY A 204 -11.07 -7.59 9.68
C GLY A 204 -11.72 -7.43 8.30
N SER A 205 -12.76 -6.62 8.23
CA SER A 205 -13.35 -6.16 6.96
C SER A 205 -12.95 -4.72 6.61
N LEU A 206 -12.51 -3.95 7.60
CA LEU A 206 -12.12 -2.54 7.47
C LEU A 206 -10.64 -2.35 7.74
N ARG A 207 -9.98 -1.52 6.93
CA ARG A 207 -8.58 -1.15 7.13
C ARG A 207 -8.39 0.34 6.87
N SER A 208 -7.73 1.01 7.81
CA SER A 208 -7.28 2.38 7.61
C SER A 208 -6.03 2.43 6.71
N ILE A 209 -6.05 3.33 5.75
CA ILE A 209 -4.98 3.55 4.78
C ILE A 209 -4.86 5.04 4.49
N ASN A 210 -3.63 5.51 4.21
CA ASN A 210 -3.41 6.92 3.93
C ASN A 210 -4.00 7.27 2.56
N TYR A 211 -4.71 8.38 2.46
CA TYR A 211 -5.25 8.92 1.24
C TYR A 211 -4.66 10.30 0.97
N PHE A 212 -4.18 10.46 -0.27
CA PHE A 212 -3.53 11.67 -0.73
C PHE A 212 -3.97 11.97 -2.17
N GLY A 213 -5.28 11.92 -2.41
CA GLY A 213 -5.88 12.28 -3.71
C GLY A 213 -5.93 11.17 -4.76
N GLY A 214 -5.54 9.93 -4.43
CA GLY A 214 -5.51 8.85 -5.43
C GLY A 214 -6.89 8.38 -5.94
N PRO A 215 -6.93 7.65 -7.07
CA PRO A 215 -8.17 7.39 -7.79
C PRO A 215 -9.02 6.26 -7.16
N ALA A 216 -10.30 6.23 -7.52
CA ALA A 216 -11.05 4.98 -7.55
C ALA A 216 -10.92 4.30 -8.92
N PHE A 217 -11.23 3.00 -9.04
CA PHE A 217 -11.20 2.31 -10.32
C PHE A 217 -12.60 1.93 -10.81
N LEU A 218 -12.83 2.13 -12.11
CA LEU A 218 -14.08 1.80 -12.80
C LEU A 218 -13.78 0.85 -13.97
N PRO A 219 -14.60 -0.17 -14.23
CA PRO A 219 -14.46 -1.03 -15.41
C PRO A 219 -14.42 -0.23 -16.71
N ALA A 220 -13.45 -0.52 -17.58
CA ALA A 220 -13.35 0.09 -18.91
C ALA A 220 -13.93 -0.78 -20.03
N HIS A 221 -14.24 -2.05 -19.75
CA HIS A 221 -14.92 -2.98 -20.67
C HIS A 221 -14.27 -3.14 -22.06
N LYS A 222 -12.95 -2.90 -22.19
CA LYS A 222 -12.24 -3.14 -23.45
C LYS A 222 -12.05 -4.63 -23.68
N HIS A 223 -12.27 -5.08 -24.92
CA HIS A 223 -12.01 -6.45 -25.34
C HIS A 223 -10.61 -6.56 -25.94
N ASP A 224 -9.66 -7.11 -25.18
CA ASP A 224 -8.33 -7.49 -25.65
C ASP A 224 -7.84 -8.69 -24.81
N ARG A 225 -7.32 -9.72 -25.47
CA ARG A 225 -6.79 -10.94 -24.86
C ARG A 225 -5.63 -10.69 -23.90
N LYS A 226 -4.96 -9.55 -23.99
CA LYS A 226 -3.88 -9.19 -23.07
C LYS A 226 -4.39 -8.90 -21.67
N TYR A 227 -5.64 -8.45 -21.51
CA TYR A 227 -6.17 -8.09 -20.20
C TYR A 227 -6.70 -9.30 -19.43
N GLY A 228 -6.19 -9.48 -18.22
CA GLY A 228 -6.72 -10.45 -17.27
C GLY A 228 -8.02 -10.03 -16.61
N ARG A 229 -8.60 -10.98 -15.88
CA ARG A 229 -9.74 -10.73 -15.00
C ARG A 229 -9.35 -9.77 -13.88
N ILE A 230 -10.13 -8.71 -13.71
CA ILE A 230 -10.01 -7.81 -12.56
C ILE A 230 -10.51 -8.52 -11.30
N THR A 231 -9.63 -8.63 -10.30
CA THR A 231 -9.98 -9.05 -8.94
C THR A 231 -10.02 -7.80 -8.05
N VAL A 232 -11.20 -7.46 -7.54
CA VAL A 232 -11.35 -6.36 -6.59
C VAL A 232 -10.86 -6.83 -5.22
N LEU A 233 -9.81 -6.18 -4.72
CA LEU A 233 -9.22 -6.49 -3.41
C LEU A 233 -9.85 -5.65 -2.29
N ALA A 234 -10.21 -4.40 -2.59
CA ALA A 234 -10.86 -3.52 -1.64
C ALA A 234 -11.71 -2.43 -2.32
N THR A 235 -12.68 -1.90 -1.60
CA THR A 235 -13.46 -0.70 -1.96
C THR A 235 -13.28 0.40 -0.93
N TYR A 236 -13.44 1.67 -1.31
CA TYR A 236 -13.49 2.76 -0.33
C TYR A 236 -14.71 2.59 0.58
N ALA A 237 -14.50 2.65 1.88
CA ALA A 237 -15.54 2.52 2.91
C ALA A 237 -16.00 3.87 3.46
N THR A 238 -15.25 4.93 3.18
CA THR A 238 -15.52 6.29 3.64
C THR A 238 -15.25 7.26 2.50
N GLU A 239 -16.05 8.31 2.41
CA GLU A 239 -15.83 9.40 1.48
C GLU A 239 -14.83 10.42 2.07
N PRO A 240 -13.63 10.62 1.47
CA PRO A 240 -12.62 11.56 1.95
C PRO A 240 -13.17 12.95 2.31
N SER A 241 -13.97 13.55 1.43
CA SER A 241 -14.51 14.90 1.64
C SER A 241 -15.50 15.01 2.80
N GLU A 242 -16.09 13.90 3.24
CA GLU A 242 -17.05 13.91 4.36
C GLU A 242 -16.37 13.73 5.73
N ILE A 243 -15.27 12.98 5.78
CA ILE A 243 -14.52 12.75 7.03
C ILE A 243 -13.41 13.79 7.25
N ALA A 244 -12.95 14.39 6.16
CA ALA A 244 -11.84 15.34 6.11
C ALA A 244 -12.10 16.44 5.07
N PRO A 245 -13.11 17.30 5.31
CA PRO A 245 -13.38 18.44 4.42
C PRO A 245 -12.17 19.39 4.44
N ILE A 246 -11.54 19.57 3.27
CA ILE A 246 -10.50 20.59 3.05
C ILE A 246 -11.03 21.62 2.06
N HIS A 247 -10.62 22.88 2.19
CA HIS A 247 -10.95 23.88 1.17
C HIS A 247 -9.91 23.86 0.04
N ARG A 248 -10.36 24.16 -1.17
CA ARG A 248 -9.47 24.29 -2.34
C ARG A 248 -8.50 25.45 -2.15
N GLN A 249 -7.42 25.43 -2.94
CA GLN A 249 -6.58 26.61 -3.07
C GLN A 249 -7.40 27.80 -3.61
N PRO A 250 -7.24 29.02 -3.06
CA PRO A 250 -8.02 30.18 -3.50
C PRO A 250 -7.93 30.46 -5.00
N ILE A 251 -6.76 30.22 -5.59
CA ILE A 251 -6.49 30.39 -7.03
C ILE A 251 -7.28 29.42 -7.94
N LEU A 252 -7.87 28.36 -7.37
CA LEU A 252 -8.67 27.35 -8.09
C LEU A 252 -10.18 27.46 -7.78
N GLY A 253 -10.65 28.69 -7.50
CA GLY A 253 -12.08 28.98 -7.31
C GLY A 253 -12.62 28.71 -5.91
N GLY A 254 -11.76 28.34 -4.95
CA GLY A 254 -12.14 28.14 -3.54
C GLY A 254 -13.20 27.05 -3.32
N GLY A 255 -13.87 27.13 -2.16
CA GLY A 255 -14.88 26.17 -1.72
C GLY A 255 -14.33 24.86 -1.17
N LEU A 256 -15.23 23.97 -0.73
CA LEU A 256 -14.86 22.65 -0.23
C LEU A 256 -14.53 21.69 -1.39
N VAL A 257 -13.49 20.89 -1.19
CA VAL A 257 -13.21 19.73 -2.04
C VAL A 257 -14.36 18.73 -1.87
N LYS A 258 -14.86 18.23 -3.00
CA LYS A 258 -15.86 17.16 -3.03
C LYS A 258 -15.23 15.93 -3.64
N THR A 259 -15.41 14.77 -3.04
CA THR A 259 -14.97 13.50 -3.60
C THR A 259 -16.18 12.59 -3.82
N ASN A 260 -16.03 11.58 -4.66
CA ASN A 260 -17.05 10.55 -4.87
C ASN A 260 -16.38 9.18 -5.01
N LEU A 261 -15.80 8.68 -3.93
CA LEU A 261 -15.04 7.44 -3.90
C LEU A 261 -15.74 6.31 -3.17
N GLU A 262 -16.61 6.61 -2.19
CA GLU A 262 -17.27 5.59 -1.35
C GLU A 262 -17.94 4.51 -2.21
N GLY A 263 -17.73 3.25 -1.83
CA GLY A 263 -18.23 2.07 -2.54
C GLY A 263 -17.43 1.67 -3.80
N LYS A 264 -16.60 2.55 -4.37
CA LYS A 264 -15.81 2.26 -5.58
C LYS A 264 -14.53 1.50 -5.27
N TYR A 265 -13.92 0.90 -6.29
CA TYR A 265 -12.73 0.06 -6.12
C TYR A 265 -11.54 0.91 -5.67
N ALA A 266 -10.94 0.53 -4.54
CA ALA A 266 -9.77 1.19 -3.95
C ALA A 266 -8.48 0.40 -4.19
N ALA A 267 -8.57 -0.92 -4.33
CA ALA A 267 -7.43 -1.77 -4.63
C ALA A 267 -7.87 -2.93 -5.52
N ILE A 268 -7.06 -3.26 -6.53
CA ILE A 268 -7.32 -4.33 -7.50
C ILE A 268 -6.07 -5.13 -7.79
N ALA A 269 -6.27 -6.36 -8.25
CA ALA A 269 -5.24 -7.20 -8.86
C ALA A 269 -5.73 -7.73 -10.22
N THR A 270 -4.83 -7.81 -11.20
CA THR A 270 -5.12 -8.35 -12.53
C THR A 270 -3.83 -8.85 -13.20
N THR A 271 -3.93 -9.23 -14.47
CA THR A 271 -2.79 -9.56 -15.34
C THR A 271 -2.81 -8.71 -16.61
N TYR A 272 -1.62 -8.55 -17.19
CA TYR A 272 -1.43 -8.00 -18.53
C TYR A 272 -0.40 -8.85 -19.28
N GLY A 273 -0.82 -9.53 -20.35
CA GLY A 273 -0.01 -10.60 -20.93
C GLY A 273 0.28 -11.69 -19.89
N LYS A 274 1.56 -11.98 -19.66
CA LYS A 274 2.02 -12.95 -18.66
C LYS A 274 2.24 -12.32 -17.28
N GLY A 275 2.33 -11.00 -17.18
CA GLY A 275 2.64 -10.29 -15.95
C GLY A 275 1.44 -10.07 -15.05
N ARG A 276 1.72 -9.74 -13.80
CA ARG A 276 0.75 -9.49 -12.74
C ARG A 276 0.82 -8.05 -12.29
N VAL A 277 -0.35 -7.43 -12.11
CA VAL A 277 -0.49 -6.02 -11.80
C VAL A 277 -1.34 -5.85 -10.55
N VAL A 278 -0.87 -5.08 -9.57
CA VAL A 278 -1.63 -4.68 -8.38
C VAL A 278 -1.66 -3.16 -8.31
N LEU A 279 -2.86 -2.58 -8.20
CA LEU A 279 -3.03 -1.14 -8.11
C LEU A 279 -3.73 -0.73 -6.80
N PHE A 280 -3.31 0.40 -6.26
CA PHE A 280 -3.91 1.05 -5.10
C PHE A 280 -4.26 2.50 -5.43
N GLY A 281 -5.50 2.88 -5.18
CA GLY A 281 -5.91 4.28 -5.09
C GLY A 281 -5.25 4.98 -3.90
N PRO A 282 -5.49 4.52 -2.66
CA PRO A 282 -4.84 5.06 -1.47
C PRO A 282 -3.39 4.54 -1.33
N HIS A 283 -2.65 5.05 -0.35
CA HIS A 283 -1.21 4.82 -0.17
C HIS A 283 -0.88 3.81 0.94
N PRO A 284 -0.75 2.50 0.63
CA PRO A 284 -0.25 1.51 1.59
C PRO A 284 1.25 1.67 1.90
N GLU A 285 2.00 2.37 1.04
CA GLU A 285 3.44 2.61 1.19
C GLU A 285 3.79 3.77 2.12
N LEU A 286 2.83 4.64 2.42
CA LEU A 286 3.02 5.80 3.29
C LEU A 286 2.63 5.48 4.74
N TRP A 287 2.99 6.38 5.65
CA TRP A 287 2.56 6.31 7.04
C TRP A 287 1.05 6.49 7.12
N SER A 288 0.40 5.84 8.08
CA SER A 288 -1.06 5.85 8.17
C SER A 288 -1.54 5.77 9.60
N TRP A 289 -2.80 6.08 9.87
CA TRP A 289 -3.36 6.09 11.22
C TRP A 289 -4.07 4.78 11.50
N ARG A 290 -4.02 4.32 12.74
CA ARG A 290 -4.87 3.22 13.20
C ARG A 290 -6.24 3.79 13.55
N ILE A 291 -7.23 3.53 12.71
CA ILE A 291 -8.63 3.88 12.95
C ILE A 291 -9.45 2.60 12.88
N ASP A 292 -10.11 2.32 13.99
CA ASP A 292 -10.75 1.02 14.26
C ASP A 292 -12.29 1.13 14.21
N LYS A 293 -12.81 2.33 13.87
CA LYS A 293 -14.25 2.64 13.81
C LYS A 293 -14.57 3.53 12.62
N VAL A 294 -15.79 3.39 12.09
CA VAL A 294 -16.32 4.31 11.09
C VAL A 294 -16.39 5.71 11.70
N LEU A 295 -15.83 6.68 11.00
CA LEU A 295 -15.78 8.07 11.47
C LEU A 295 -17.09 8.78 11.11
N SER A 296 -17.59 9.62 12.01
CA SER A 296 -18.78 10.43 11.72
C SER A 296 -18.48 11.45 10.61
N LYS A 297 -19.45 11.71 9.75
CA LYS A 297 -19.37 12.78 8.74
C LYS A 297 -19.29 14.15 9.46
N ASN A 298 -18.55 15.11 8.90
CA ASN A 298 -18.50 16.52 9.32
C ASN A 298 -17.97 16.86 10.73
N ALA A 299 -17.17 16.01 11.39
CA ALA A 299 -16.42 16.50 12.55
C ALA A 299 -15.18 17.26 12.06
N SER A 300 -14.84 18.36 12.73
CA SER A 300 -13.63 19.14 12.47
C SER A 300 -12.39 18.29 12.77
N ARG A 301 -11.99 17.38 11.87
CA ARG A 301 -10.79 16.52 12.02
C ARG A 301 -9.59 17.01 11.23
N ILE A 302 -9.83 18.04 10.44
CA ILE A 302 -8.81 18.76 9.70
C ILE A 302 -8.55 20.09 10.39
N GLU A 303 -7.27 20.44 10.40
CA GLU A 303 -6.78 21.80 10.57
C GLU A 303 -6.21 22.23 9.22
N GLU A 304 -6.46 23.47 8.81
CA GLU A 304 -5.91 24.01 7.57
C GLU A 304 -5.48 25.45 7.74
N GLY A 305 -4.54 25.88 6.90
CA GLY A 305 -4.03 27.25 6.90
C GLY A 305 -3.26 27.58 5.63
N ILE A 306 -2.66 28.77 5.60
CA ILE A 306 -1.84 29.24 4.48
C ILE A 306 -0.47 29.64 5.03
N ASN A 307 0.59 29.21 4.35
CA ASN A 307 1.96 29.59 4.65
C ASN A 307 2.70 29.99 3.35
N ALA A 308 4.00 30.29 3.44
CA ALA A 308 4.81 30.70 2.29
C ALA A 308 4.90 29.66 1.15
N ARG A 309 4.63 28.37 1.43
CA ARG A 309 4.59 27.28 0.44
C ARG A 309 3.18 27.05 -0.14
N GLY A 310 2.20 27.83 0.31
CA GLY A 310 0.80 27.73 -0.11
C GLY A 310 -0.10 27.19 1.00
N LYS A 311 -1.22 26.59 0.60
CA LYS A 311 -2.20 26.03 1.51
C LYS A 311 -1.68 24.71 2.11
N TRP A 312 -1.93 24.52 3.40
CA TRP A 312 -1.60 23.28 4.11
C TRP A 312 -2.83 22.74 4.84
N TYR A 313 -2.83 21.43 5.08
CA TYR A 313 -3.82 20.79 5.94
C TYR A 313 -3.19 19.68 6.78
N ARG A 314 -3.83 19.36 7.91
CA ARG A 314 -3.36 18.36 8.86
C ARG A 314 -4.53 17.60 9.49
N TRP A 315 -4.38 16.27 9.55
CA TRP A 315 -5.24 15.42 10.35
C TRP A 315 -4.96 15.59 11.84
N LYS A 316 -6.01 15.88 12.64
CA LYS A 316 -5.88 16.22 14.07
C LYS A 316 -5.87 15.02 15.02
N GLU A 317 -6.42 13.87 14.61
CA GLU A 317 -6.64 12.75 15.52
C GLU A 317 -5.52 11.70 15.42
N GLY A 318 -4.65 11.67 16.44
CA GLY A 318 -3.58 10.69 16.56
C GLY A 318 -2.41 10.92 15.59
N LEU A 319 -1.32 10.20 15.84
CA LEU A 319 -0.11 10.27 15.04
C LEU A 319 -0.10 9.18 13.96
N PRO A 320 0.41 9.48 12.75
CA PRO A 320 0.59 8.46 11.73
C PRO A 320 1.66 7.46 12.16
N ILE A 321 1.37 6.18 11.94
CA ILE A 321 2.21 5.04 12.27
C ILE A 321 3.06 4.69 11.04
N PRO A 322 4.41 4.72 11.15
CA PRO A 322 5.29 4.30 10.07
C PRO A 322 5.09 2.82 9.70
N ASN A 323 5.16 2.51 8.39
CA ASN A 323 5.05 1.14 7.86
C ASN A 323 3.77 0.37 8.21
N TYR A 324 2.73 1.03 8.72
CA TYR A 324 1.49 0.38 9.18
C TYR A 324 0.87 -0.56 8.13
N ASN A 325 0.88 -0.17 6.86
CA ASN A 325 0.29 -0.91 5.74
C ASN A 325 1.33 -1.55 4.82
N MET A 326 2.61 -1.47 5.16
CA MET A 326 3.70 -1.92 4.29
C MET A 326 3.68 -3.43 4.01
N TRP A 327 3.05 -4.21 4.90
CA TRP A 327 2.82 -5.64 4.67
C TRP A 327 1.96 -5.89 3.42
N ILE A 328 1.04 -4.97 3.06
CA ILE A 328 0.20 -5.07 1.86
C ILE A 328 1.08 -4.93 0.61
N VAL A 329 2.02 -3.98 0.61
CA VAL A 329 2.98 -3.77 -0.48
C VAL A 329 3.87 -5.01 -0.66
N LYS A 330 4.45 -5.52 0.43
CA LYS A 330 5.29 -6.75 0.41
C LYS A 330 4.54 -7.94 -0.19
N ARG A 331 3.26 -8.10 0.17
CA ARG A 331 2.41 -9.19 -0.34
C ARG A 331 2.01 -8.98 -1.79
N SER A 332 1.80 -7.74 -2.21
CA SER A 332 1.56 -7.41 -3.60
C SER A 332 2.76 -7.80 -4.46
N ILE A 333 3.98 -7.43 -4.04
CA ILE A 333 5.25 -7.81 -4.68
C ILE A 333 5.39 -9.34 -4.72
N ALA A 334 5.23 -10.04 -3.60
CA ALA A 334 5.31 -11.51 -3.58
C ALA A 334 4.29 -12.17 -4.51
N TRP A 335 3.09 -11.59 -4.63
CA TRP A 335 2.06 -12.07 -5.54
C TRP A 335 2.40 -11.80 -7.01
N THR A 336 2.96 -10.63 -7.34
CA THR A 336 3.28 -10.29 -8.73
C THR A 336 4.36 -11.21 -9.31
N VAL A 337 5.30 -11.66 -8.49
CA VAL A 337 6.37 -12.60 -8.89
C VAL A 337 5.99 -14.08 -8.77
N GLY A 338 4.73 -14.40 -8.44
CA GLY A 338 4.29 -15.80 -8.35
C GLY A 338 4.66 -16.54 -7.06
N LYS A 339 5.24 -15.85 -6.07
CA LYS A 339 5.78 -16.44 -4.83
C LYS A 339 4.90 -16.14 -3.61
N LEU A 340 3.58 -16.08 -3.83
CA LEU A 340 2.58 -15.96 -2.77
C LEU A 340 1.47 -17.02 -2.95
N GLY A 341 1.13 -17.70 -1.85
CA GLY A 341 0.03 -18.66 -1.75
C GLY A 341 -0.38 -18.86 -0.29
N LEU A 342 -1.45 -19.64 -0.06
CA LEU A 342 -2.32 -19.69 1.13
C LEU A 342 -1.67 -19.82 2.54
N SER A 343 -0.38 -19.93 2.72
CA SER A 343 0.22 -20.06 4.06
C SER A 343 1.41 -19.10 4.22
N GLU A 344 1.27 -18.21 5.20
CA GLU A 344 2.36 -17.65 6.00
C GLU A 344 3.21 -16.53 5.39
N ILE A 345 2.80 -15.31 5.71
CA ILE A 345 3.74 -14.23 6.01
C ILE A 345 3.58 -13.96 7.50
N THR A 346 4.36 -14.65 8.31
CA THR A 346 4.45 -14.40 9.74
C THR A 346 5.33 -13.18 9.97
N SER A 347 4.70 -12.04 10.24
CA SER A 347 5.26 -11.06 11.17
C SER A 347 5.05 -11.60 12.59
N ARG A 348 6.09 -12.12 13.25
CA ARG A 348 6.11 -12.16 14.73
C ARG A 348 6.16 -10.68 15.18
N ARG A 349 5.30 -10.16 16.07
CA ARG A 349 4.58 -10.75 17.20
C ARG A 349 3.14 -10.23 17.30
N ALA A 350 2.21 -11.18 17.40
CA ALA A 350 1.09 -11.07 18.33
C ALA A 350 1.65 -11.24 19.75
N ALA A 351 1.44 -10.24 20.59
CA ALA A 351 1.55 -10.33 22.05
C ALA A 351 0.56 -9.35 22.69
N ILE A 352 -0.67 -9.30 22.19
CA ILE A 352 -1.86 -8.77 22.88
C ILE A 352 -3.04 -9.56 22.31
N ASP A 353 -3.40 -10.64 23.00
CA ASP A 353 -4.73 -11.28 23.03
C ASP A 353 -4.59 -12.70 23.58
N ARG A 354 -4.28 -12.75 24.88
CA ARG A 354 -4.68 -13.84 25.77
C ARG A 354 -5.05 -13.25 27.11
N THR A 355 -6.16 -12.55 27.15
CA THR A 355 -7.01 -12.34 28.33
C THR A 355 -8.37 -11.93 27.77
N PHE A 356 -9.45 -12.41 28.37
CA PHE A 356 -10.84 -12.42 27.89
C PHE A 356 -11.23 -13.61 26.99
N GLN A 357 -11.23 -14.80 27.59
CA GLN A 357 -12.43 -15.62 27.49
C GLN A 357 -13.38 -15.26 28.64
N PRO A 358 -14.70 -15.14 28.41
CA PRO A 358 -15.67 -15.00 29.49
C PRO A 358 -15.82 -16.35 30.18
N GLN A 359 -15.70 -16.37 31.52
CA GLN A 359 -16.11 -17.53 32.30
C GLN A 359 -17.65 -17.61 32.27
N SER A 360 -18.16 -18.67 31.68
CA SER A 360 -19.52 -19.15 31.87
C SER A 360 -19.54 -20.14 33.04
N THR A 361 -20.06 -19.69 34.18
CA THR A 361 -21.03 -20.36 35.09
C THR A 361 -21.25 -19.43 36.28
#